data_AF-A0A2P4X0V7-F1
#
_entry.id   AF-A0A2P4X0V7-F1
#
_cell.length_a   1.000
_cell.length_b   1.000
_cell.length_c   1.000
_cell.angle_alpha   90.00
_cell.angle_beta   90.00
_cell.angle_gamma   90.00
#
_symmetry.space_group_name_H-M   'P 1'
#
loop_
_entity.id
_entity.type
_entity.pdbx_description
1 polymer ?
#
loop_
_entity_poly.entity_id
_entity_poly.type
_entity_poly.pdbx_seq_one_letter_code
_entity_poly.pdbx_strand_id
1 'polypeptide(L)'
;MPGLADARTPRFGYLVRLGLESIGVRYVSLDLLRKAKKNQTTEDEYWMLWRLLHDLVLVVLADFEVDKQEMERINDTETLERTLMDPQLHDLQMELVRFYLYDWGFVCTALYSDTIRPSSQVLLLAVAWLLAFSKFFERQQRDILEVREGCFICTVLCQRMQNISLL
;
A
#
# COMPACT_ATOMS: atom_id res chain seq x y z
N MET A 1 -37.56 -16.29 -1.42
CA MET A 1 -36.90 -15.35 -2.35
C MET A 1 -36.23 -14.27 -1.52
N PRO A 2 -35.01 -14.49 -0.99
CA PRO A 2 -34.32 -13.47 -0.21
C PRO A 2 -33.74 -12.41 -1.14
N GLY A 3 -33.86 -11.17 -0.70
CA GLY A 3 -33.74 -9.97 -1.51
C GLY A 3 -32.33 -9.68 -2.02
N LEU A 4 -32.31 -9.06 -3.20
CA LEU A 4 -31.17 -8.43 -3.84
C LEU A 4 -30.40 -7.58 -2.84
N ALA A 5 -29.22 -8.06 -2.44
CA ALA A 5 -28.26 -7.31 -1.68
C ALA A 5 -27.90 -6.03 -2.45
N ASP A 6 -28.23 -4.91 -1.83
CA ASP A 6 -27.80 -3.54 -2.09
C ASP A 6 -26.45 -3.49 -2.86
N ALA A 7 -26.54 -3.26 -4.18
CA ALA A 7 -25.39 -3.18 -5.09
C ALA A 7 -24.60 -1.90 -4.81
N ARG A 8 -23.88 -1.87 -3.68
CA ARG A 8 -23.03 -0.75 -3.31
C ARG A 8 -21.88 -0.66 -4.30
N THR A 9 -21.87 0.42 -5.07
CA THR A 9 -20.75 0.82 -5.93
C THR A 9 -19.45 0.69 -5.16
N PRO A 10 -18.47 -0.07 -5.67
CA PRO A 10 -17.22 -0.31 -4.95
C PRO A 10 -16.47 1.01 -4.85
N ARG A 11 -16.07 1.38 -3.63
CA ARG A 11 -15.31 2.60 -3.38
C ARG A 11 -13.84 2.32 -3.62
N PHE A 12 -13.12 3.27 -4.20
CA PHE A 12 -11.66 3.15 -4.43
C PHE A 12 -10.89 2.72 -3.18
N GLY A 13 -11.25 3.23 -2.00
CA GLY A 13 -10.63 2.79 -0.74
C GLY A 13 -10.81 1.29 -0.47
N TYR A 14 -11.93 0.69 -0.87
CA TYR A 14 -12.11 -0.76 -0.73
C TYR A 14 -11.16 -1.55 -1.65
N LEU A 15 -10.93 -1.06 -2.87
CA LEU A 15 -9.96 -1.66 -3.79
C LEU A 15 -8.53 -1.56 -3.25
N VAL A 16 -8.15 -0.38 -2.72
CA VAL A 16 -6.84 -0.20 -2.06
C VAL A 16 -6.66 -1.22 -0.94
N ARG A 17 -7.67 -1.37 -0.08
CA ARG A 17 -7.62 -2.36 1.00
C ARG A 17 -7.42 -3.78 0.46
N LEU A 18 -8.22 -4.20 -0.52
CA LEU A 18 -8.09 -5.55 -1.10
C LEU A 18 -6.73 -5.79 -1.75
N GLY A 19 -6.20 -4.79 -2.46
CA GLY A 19 -4.87 -4.88 -3.06
C GLY A 19 -3.75 -5.00 -2.03
N LEU A 20 -3.84 -4.29 -0.90
CA LEU A 20 -2.87 -4.46 0.18
C LEU A 20 -3.02 -5.85 0.84
N GLU A 21 -4.25 -6.32 1.06
CA GLU A 21 -4.51 -7.65 1.61
C GLU A 21 -4.03 -8.79 0.68
N SER A 22 -3.99 -8.58 -0.64
CA SER A 22 -3.52 -9.61 -1.58
C SER A 22 -2.02 -9.89 -1.45
N ILE A 23 -1.23 -8.91 -1.04
CA ILE A 23 0.21 -9.03 -0.75
C ILE A 23 0.51 -9.28 0.74
N GLY A 24 -0.50 -9.61 1.55
CA GLY A 24 -0.33 -9.90 2.99
C GLY A 24 -0.25 -8.67 3.90
N VAL A 25 -0.47 -7.46 3.37
CA VAL A 25 -0.49 -6.22 4.17
C VAL A 25 -1.88 -5.99 4.76
N ARG A 26 -2.04 -6.31 6.06
CA ARG A 26 -3.32 -6.18 6.79
C ARG A 26 -3.31 -5.13 7.90
N TYR A 27 -2.13 -4.61 8.26
CA TYR A 27 -1.96 -3.64 9.35
C TYR A 27 -2.34 -2.20 8.95
N VAL A 28 -2.49 -1.91 7.66
CA VAL A 28 -2.88 -0.59 7.16
C VAL A 28 -4.40 -0.50 7.01
N SER A 29 -5.01 0.35 7.82
CA SER A 29 -6.44 0.63 7.72
C SER A 29 -6.75 1.79 6.76
N LEU A 30 -7.99 1.84 6.24
CA LEU A 30 -8.44 3.00 5.47
C LEU A 30 -8.56 4.27 6.32
N ASP A 31 -8.67 4.14 7.64
CA ASP A 31 -8.68 5.28 8.54
C ASP A 31 -7.28 5.91 8.64
N LEU A 32 -6.24 5.07 8.75
CA LEU A 32 -4.84 5.50 8.70
C LEU A 32 -4.56 6.32 7.42
N LEU A 33 -4.96 5.83 6.24
CA LEU A 33 -4.77 6.57 4.99
C LEU A 33 -5.52 7.92 4.97
N ARG A 34 -6.68 8.01 5.62
CA ARG A 34 -7.43 9.27 5.75
C ARG A 34 -6.76 10.24 6.73
N LYS A 35 -6.23 9.74 7.84
CA LYS A 35 -5.44 10.54 8.79
C LYS A 35 -4.17 11.08 8.14
N ALA A 36 -3.44 10.23 7.41
CA ALA A 36 -2.25 10.62 6.64
C ALA A 36 -2.56 11.75 5.65
N LYS A 37 -3.68 11.64 4.92
CA LYS A 37 -4.13 12.70 4.01
C LYS A 37 -4.35 14.05 4.72
N LYS A 38 -4.77 14.03 5.99
CA LYS A 38 -5.01 15.24 6.79
C LYS A 38 -3.80 15.66 7.63
N ASN A 39 -2.68 14.93 7.54
CA ASN A 39 -1.53 15.07 8.41
C ASN A 39 -1.86 14.93 9.92
N GLN A 40 -2.73 13.96 10.26
CA GLN A 40 -3.26 13.71 11.60
C GLN A 40 -2.85 12.32 12.15
N THR A 41 -1.74 11.77 11.67
CA THR A 41 -1.23 10.47 12.12
C THR A 41 -0.55 10.60 13.49
N THR A 42 -0.69 9.57 14.33
CA THR A 42 0.22 9.38 15.48
C THR A 42 1.64 9.04 15.01
N GLU A 43 2.61 8.98 15.93
CA GLU A 43 3.97 8.52 15.62
C GLU A 43 3.98 7.08 15.10
N ASP A 44 3.29 6.16 15.76
CA ASP A 44 3.20 4.76 15.31
C ASP A 44 2.56 4.65 13.92
N GLU A 45 1.48 5.39 13.69
CA GLU A 45 0.80 5.47 12.40
C GLU A 45 1.71 6.04 11.30
N TYR A 46 2.57 6.99 11.64
CA TYR A 46 3.59 7.50 10.72
C TYR A 46 4.61 6.42 10.34
N TRP A 47 5.09 5.64 11.32
CA TRP A 47 6.03 4.55 11.07
C TRP A 47 5.40 3.42 10.25
N MET A 48 4.10 3.13 10.47
CA MET A 48 3.35 2.20 9.63
C MET A 48 3.31 2.62 8.15
N LEU A 49 3.34 3.93 7.83
CA LEU A 49 3.40 4.40 6.44
C LEU A 49 4.77 4.13 5.80
N TRP A 50 5.86 4.30 6.55
CA TRP A 50 7.20 3.92 6.08
C TRP A 50 7.31 2.42 5.88
N ARG A 51 6.80 1.63 6.81
CA ARG A 51 6.74 0.18 6.69
C ARG A 51 5.93 -0.25 5.45
N LEU A 52 4.79 0.39 5.20
CA LEU A 52 4.01 0.17 3.98
C LEU A 52 4.81 0.48 2.70
N LEU A 53 5.53 1.61 2.65
CA LEU A 53 6.37 1.94 1.50
C LEU A 53 7.45 0.89 1.28
N HIS A 54 8.10 0.45 2.35
CA HIS A 54 9.10 -0.61 2.30
C HIS A 54 8.53 -1.91 1.74
N ASP A 55 7.40 -2.39 2.27
CA ASP A 55 6.78 -3.63 1.81
C ASP A 55 6.35 -3.53 0.34
N LEU A 56 5.84 -2.37 -0.10
CA LEU A 56 5.52 -2.14 -1.51
C LEU A 56 6.76 -2.13 -2.40
N VAL A 57 7.87 -1.54 -1.95
CA VAL A 57 9.15 -1.58 -2.68
C VAL A 57 9.62 -3.02 -2.84
N LEU A 58 9.56 -3.84 -1.78
CA LEU A 58 9.92 -5.25 -1.85
C LEU A 58 9.02 -6.03 -2.82
N VAL A 59 7.71 -5.78 -2.81
CA VAL A 59 6.77 -6.41 -3.77
C VAL A 59 7.14 -6.09 -5.21
N VAL A 60 7.50 -4.84 -5.49
CA VAL A 60 7.91 -4.41 -6.84
C VAL A 60 9.25 -5.06 -7.23
N LEU A 61 10.21 -5.11 -6.32
CA LEU A 61 11.52 -5.76 -6.55
C LEU A 61 11.39 -7.27 -6.76
N ALA A 62 10.45 -7.92 -6.08
CA ALA A 62 10.12 -9.33 -6.25
C ALA A 62 9.28 -9.59 -7.52
N ASP A 63 9.08 -8.58 -8.37
CA ASP A 63 8.23 -8.65 -9.56
C ASP A 63 6.81 -9.17 -9.28
N PHE A 64 6.30 -8.89 -8.08
CA PHE A 64 5.01 -9.37 -7.55
C PHE A 64 4.93 -10.89 -7.31
N GLU A 65 6.05 -11.62 -7.39
CA GLU A 65 6.17 -13.02 -6.97
C GLU A 65 6.36 -13.12 -5.45
N VAL A 66 5.31 -12.78 -4.71
CA VAL A 66 5.36 -12.66 -3.25
C VAL A 66 4.65 -13.84 -2.59
N ASP A 67 5.33 -14.51 -1.65
CA ASP A 67 4.69 -15.47 -0.76
C ASP A 67 3.83 -14.72 0.26
N LYS A 68 2.52 -14.73 0.01
CA LYS A 68 1.53 -14.08 0.88
C LYS A 68 1.58 -14.59 2.32
N GLN A 69 1.82 -15.89 2.53
CA GLN A 69 1.86 -16.45 3.89
C GLN A 69 3.07 -15.94 4.65
N GLU A 70 4.20 -15.85 3.96
CA GLU A 70 5.42 -15.27 4.54
C GLU A 70 5.24 -13.78 4.83
N MET A 71 4.64 -13.02 3.92
CA MET A 71 4.29 -11.60 4.15
C MET A 71 3.37 -11.43 5.36
N GLU A 72 2.39 -12.30 5.53
CA GLU A 72 1.49 -12.27 6.69
C GLU A 72 2.22 -12.64 7.99
N ARG A 73 3.18 -13.57 7.92
CA ARG A 73 4.00 -13.98 9.07
C ARG A 73 4.92 -12.86 9.53
N ILE A 74 5.63 -12.20 8.62
CA ILE A 74 6.54 -11.10 8.96
C ILE A 74 5.79 -9.83 9.41
N ASN A 75 4.51 -9.72 9.03
CA ASN A 75 3.62 -8.61 9.40
C ASN A 75 2.60 -9.01 10.48
N ASP A 76 2.87 -10.08 11.24
CA ASP A 76 2.08 -10.39 12.43
C ASP A 76 2.21 -9.26 13.47
N THR A 77 1.22 -9.13 14.35
CA THR A 77 1.13 -7.98 15.26
C THR A 77 2.37 -7.84 16.14
N GLU A 78 2.89 -8.95 16.65
CA GLU A 78 4.03 -8.96 17.58
C GLU A 78 5.35 -8.57 16.88
N THR A 79 5.59 -9.11 15.69
CA THR A 79 6.77 -8.79 14.86
C THR A 79 6.69 -7.37 14.34
N LEU A 80 5.49 -6.92 13.94
CA LEU A 80 5.26 -5.56 13.50
C LEU A 80 5.54 -4.56 14.63
N GLU A 81 4.99 -4.78 15.82
CA GLU A 81 5.23 -3.91 16.98
C GLU A 81 6.72 -3.84 17.33
N ARG A 82 7.44 -4.98 17.31
CA ARG A 82 8.89 -4.99 17.53
C ARG A 82 9.64 -4.21 16.46
N THR A 83 9.29 -4.42 15.20
CA THR A 83 9.89 -3.74 14.05
C THR A 83 9.69 -2.23 14.13
N LEU A 84 8.48 -1.80 14.50
CA LEU A 84 8.11 -0.39 14.67
C LEU A 84 8.83 0.29 15.84
N MET A 85 9.47 -0.47 16.74
CA MET A 85 10.22 0.04 17.87
C MET A 85 11.74 -0.03 17.67
N ASP A 86 12.22 -0.52 16.52
CA ASP A 86 13.64 -0.64 16.19
C ASP A 86 14.13 0.54 15.30
N PRO A 87 14.86 1.51 15.87
CA PRO A 87 15.32 2.67 15.14
C PRO A 87 16.34 2.35 14.04
N GLN A 88 17.20 1.35 14.26
CA GLN A 88 18.24 0.98 13.28
C GLN A 88 17.61 0.34 12.05
N LEU A 89 16.61 -0.51 12.27
CA LEU A 89 15.84 -1.12 11.21
C LEU A 89 15.04 -0.06 10.42
N HIS A 90 14.47 0.93 11.11
CA HIS A 90 13.79 2.05 10.45
C HIS A 90 14.71 2.85 9.53
N ASP A 91 15.92 3.20 9.99
CA ASP A 91 16.87 3.96 9.18
C ASP A 91 17.21 3.21 7.88
N LEU A 92 17.48 1.91 7.98
CA LEU A 92 17.75 1.06 6.82
C LEU A 92 16.55 0.96 5.87
N GLN A 93 15.34 0.75 6.40
CA GLN A 93 14.12 0.68 5.59
C GLN A 93 13.85 2.00 4.87
N MET A 94 14.05 3.13 5.55
CA MET A 94 13.88 4.46 4.97
C MET A 94 14.89 4.73 3.87
N GLU A 95 16.15 4.37 4.06
CA GLU A 95 17.21 4.54 3.06
C GLU A 95 16.91 3.70 1.80
N LEU A 96 16.53 2.43 1.99
CA LEU A 96 16.14 1.54 0.90
C LEU A 96 14.95 2.10 0.11
N VAL A 97 13.90 2.54 0.81
CA VAL A 97 12.73 3.16 0.17
C VAL A 97 13.12 4.41 -0.61
N ARG A 98 13.92 5.30 -0.02
CA ARG A 98 14.38 6.52 -0.68
C ARG A 98 15.19 6.21 -1.92
N PHE A 99 16.12 5.26 -1.84
CA PHE A 99 16.95 4.85 -2.96
C PHE A 99 16.09 4.38 -4.14
N TYR A 100 15.19 3.42 -3.94
CA TYR A 100 14.38 2.88 -5.03
C TYR A 100 13.33 3.87 -5.55
N LEU A 101 12.71 4.66 -4.67
CA LEU A 101 11.80 5.70 -5.14
C LEU A 101 12.53 6.75 -6.00
N TYR A 102 13.76 7.12 -5.64
CA TYR A 102 14.57 8.02 -6.45
C TYR A 102 14.95 7.39 -7.79
N ASP A 103 15.46 6.15 -7.76
CA ASP A 103 15.86 5.39 -8.95
C ASP A 103 14.71 5.20 -9.94
N TRP A 104 13.50 4.92 -9.43
CA TRP A 104 12.29 4.78 -10.23
C TRP A 104 11.64 6.12 -10.64
N GLY A 105 12.22 7.25 -10.25
CA GLY A 105 11.84 8.58 -10.73
C GLY A 105 10.76 9.30 -9.91
N PHE A 106 10.53 8.93 -8.65
CA PHE A 106 9.69 9.71 -7.76
C PHE A 106 10.42 10.97 -7.30
N VAL A 107 10.11 12.12 -7.89
CA VAL A 107 10.77 13.40 -7.56
C VAL A 107 9.97 14.16 -6.50
N CYS A 108 10.34 14.02 -5.22
CA CYS A 108 9.78 14.79 -4.12
C CYS A 108 10.89 15.22 -3.15
N THR A 109 11.31 16.48 -3.23
CA THR A 109 12.41 17.02 -2.42
C THR A 109 12.19 16.88 -0.91
N ALA A 110 10.94 16.96 -0.45
CA ALA A 110 10.58 16.78 0.95
C ALA A 110 10.85 15.36 1.47
N LEU A 111 10.80 14.34 0.61
CA LEU A 111 11.06 12.93 1.00
C LEU A 111 12.56 12.65 1.19
N TYR A 112 13.39 13.29 0.37
CA TYR A 112 14.85 13.10 0.32
C TYR A 112 15.64 14.15 1.11
N SER A 113 14.95 15.01 1.86
CA SER A 113 15.62 16.01 2.70
C SER A 113 16.18 15.36 3.96
N ASP A 114 17.47 15.61 4.22
CA ASP A 114 18.12 15.20 5.48
C ASP A 114 17.77 16.11 6.65
N THR A 115 17.18 17.27 6.38
CA THR A 115 16.94 18.32 7.38
C THR A 115 15.48 18.38 7.83
N ILE A 116 14.55 17.86 7.02
CA ILE A 116 13.11 17.98 7.26
C ILE A 116 12.49 16.59 7.22
N ARG A 117 11.90 16.18 8.34
CA ARG A 117 11.05 14.99 8.39
C ARG A 117 9.87 15.17 7.42
N PRO A 118 9.65 14.25 6.46
CA PRO A 118 8.53 14.35 5.53
C PRO A 118 7.20 14.26 6.29
N SER A 119 6.18 14.97 5.82
CA SER A 119 4.84 14.84 6.40
C SER A 119 4.21 13.50 6.02
N SER A 120 3.22 13.05 6.79
CA SER A 120 2.46 11.83 6.44
C SER A 120 1.73 11.96 5.09
N GLN A 121 1.45 13.19 4.63
CA GLN A 121 0.93 13.46 3.29
C GLN A 121 1.95 13.15 2.20
N VAL A 122 3.23 13.49 2.42
CA VAL A 122 4.33 13.16 1.49
C VAL A 122 4.50 11.65 1.40
N LEU A 123 4.43 10.93 2.54
CA LEU A 123 4.46 9.46 2.54
C LEU A 123 3.27 8.86 1.80
N LEU A 124 2.06 9.37 2.03
CA LEU A 124 0.87 8.93 1.31
C LEU A 124 0.96 9.21 -0.19
N LEU A 125 1.58 10.33 -0.59
CA LEU A 125 1.84 10.65 -1.99
C LEU A 125 2.80 9.63 -2.62
N ALA A 126 3.88 9.27 -1.91
CA ALA A 126 4.82 8.24 -2.35
C ALA A 126 4.11 6.87 -2.50
N VAL A 127 3.23 6.49 -1.55
CA VAL A 127 2.43 5.26 -1.65
C VAL A 127 1.54 5.29 -2.89
N ALA A 128 0.80 6.39 -3.09
CA ALA A 128 -0.09 6.52 -4.25
C ALA A 128 0.69 6.49 -5.57
N TRP A 129 1.84 7.15 -5.62
CA TRP A 129 2.73 7.12 -6.78
C TRP A 129 3.24 5.70 -7.05
N LEU A 130 3.71 4.97 -6.04
CA LEU A 130 4.26 3.63 -6.20
C LEU A 130 3.20 2.63 -6.68
N LEU A 131 1.97 2.71 -6.15
CA LEU A 131 0.84 1.90 -6.62
C LEU A 131 0.52 2.16 -8.10
N ALA A 132 0.63 3.42 -8.55
CA ALA A 132 0.39 3.79 -9.94
C ALA A 132 1.56 3.36 -10.86
N PHE A 133 2.79 3.70 -10.48
CA PHE A 133 4.02 3.39 -11.19
C PHE A 133 4.16 1.89 -11.48
N SER A 134 3.91 1.06 -10.46
CA SER A 134 4.06 -0.39 -10.56
C SER A 134 2.88 -1.11 -11.23
N LYS A 135 1.84 -0.37 -11.64
CA LYS A 135 0.55 -0.92 -12.11
C LYS A 135 -0.02 -1.94 -11.11
N PHE A 136 0.11 -1.64 -9.82
CA PHE A 136 -0.11 -2.59 -8.72
C PHE A 136 -1.39 -3.41 -8.85
N PHE A 137 -2.52 -2.74 -9.09
CA PHE A 137 -3.82 -3.40 -9.17
C PHE A 137 -4.01 -4.26 -10.43
N GLU A 138 -3.32 -3.95 -11.53
CA GLU A 138 -3.33 -4.79 -12.73
C GLU A 138 -2.57 -6.09 -12.45
N ARG A 139 -1.40 -5.99 -11.83
CA ARG A 139 -0.55 -7.14 -11.50
C ARG A 139 -1.17 -8.02 -10.41
N GLN A 140 -1.90 -7.42 -9.46
CA GLN A 140 -2.59 -8.12 -8.37
C GLN A 140 -4.04 -8.48 -8.69
N GLN A 141 -4.52 -8.27 -9.92
CA GLN A 141 -5.93 -8.46 -10.26
C GLN A 141 -6.44 -9.87 -9.90
N ARG A 142 -5.64 -10.90 -10.20
CA ARG A 142 -6.03 -12.29 -9.94
C ARG A 142 -6.18 -12.54 -8.44
N ASP A 143 -5.20 -12.15 -7.64
CA ASP A 143 -5.21 -12.36 -6.19
C ASP A 143 -6.31 -11.55 -5.51
N ILE A 144 -6.58 -10.33 -5.97
CA ILE A 144 -7.70 -9.49 -5.51
C ILE A 144 -9.04 -10.18 -5.78
N LEU A 145 -9.18 -10.85 -6.93
CA LEU A 145 -10.38 -11.61 -7.28
C LEU A 145 -10.46 -12.94 -6.52
N GLU A 146 -9.34 -13.62 -6.25
CA GLU A 146 -9.30 -14.87 -5.48
C GLU A 146 -9.58 -14.65 -3.99
N VAL A 147 -9.22 -13.49 -3.42
CA VAL A 147 -9.70 -13.05 -2.10
C VAL A 147 -11.25 -12.96 -2.05
N ARG A 148 -11.92 -12.96 -3.21
CA ARG A 148 -13.38 -13.01 -3.33
C ARG A 148 -13.84 -14.02 -4.38
N GLU A 149 -14.02 -15.28 -4.00
CA GLU A 149 -15.01 -16.12 -4.68
C GLU A 149 -16.38 -15.39 -4.67
N GLY A 150 -16.77 -14.81 -5.81
CA GLY A 150 -18.13 -14.31 -6.07
C GLY A 150 -18.38 -12.80 -6.20
N CYS A 151 -17.38 -11.91 -6.40
CA CYS A 151 -17.68 -10.48 -6.56
C CYS A 151 -17.45 -9.92 -7.98
N PHE A 152 -18.52 -9.92 -8.78
CA PHE A 152 -18.64 -9.33 -10.13
C PHE A 152 -18.16 -7.86 -10.24
N ILE A 153 -18.10 -7.17 -9.12
CA ILE A 153 -17.83 -5.73 -9.02
C ILE A 153 -16.32 -5.40 -9.08
N CYS A 154 -15.45 -6.31 -8.60
CA CYS A 154 -13.99 -6.10 -8.65
C CYS A 154 -13.47 -6.17 -10.10
N THR A 155 -14.08 -7.02 -10.93
CA THR A 155 -13.78 -7.13 -12.36
C THR A 155 -14.04 -5.81 -13.10
N VAL A 156 -15.17 -5.15 -12.80
CA VAL A 156 -15.55 -3.87 -13.44
C VAL A 156 -14.63 -2.71 -13.03
N LEU A 157 -14.16 -2.66 -11.77
CA LEU A 157 -13.21 -1.65 -11.34
C LEU A 157 -11.82 -1.86 -11.94
N CYS A 158 -11.32 -3.11 -11.98
CA CYS A 158 -10.06 -3.41 -12.65
C CYS A 158 -10.12 -3.02 -14.13
N GLN A 159 -11.19 -3.37 -14.84
CA GLN A 159 -11.39 -2.96 -16.23
C GLN A 159 -11.53 -1.45 -16.42
N ARG A 160 -12.12 -0.73 -15.46
CA ARG A 160 -12.19 0.75 -15.53
C ARG A 160 -10.86 1.43 -15.27
N MET A 161 -10.00 0.88 -14.40
CA MET A 161 -8.66 1.43 -14.19
C MET A 161 -7.73 1.17 -15.38
N GLN A 162 -7.86 0.03 -16.07
CA GLN A 162 -7.16 -0.23 -17.34
C GLN A 162 -7.41 0.86 -18.40
N ASN A 163 -8.62 1.44 -18.42
CA ASN A 163 -8.96 2.53 -19.35
C ASN A 163 -8.42 3.91 -18.93
N ILE A 164 -8.05 4.10 -17.66
CA ILE A 164 -7.44 5.36 -17.18
C ILE A 164 -5.93 5.37 -17.44
N SER A 165 -5.27 4.21 -17.45
CA SER A 165 -3.83 4.07 -17.77
C SER A 165 -3.49 4.19 -19.26
N LEU A 166 -4.48 4.46 -20.12
CA LEU A 166 -4.34 4.71 -21.57
C LEU A 166 -4.55 6.18 -21.96
N LEU A 167 -4.61 7.09 -20.98
CA LEU A 167 -4.61 8.55 -21.14
C LEU A 167 -3.34 9.13 -20.50
#